data_AF-A0A3A9J7E1-F1
#
_entry.id   AF-A0A3A9J7E1-F1
#
_cell.length_a   1.000
_cell.length_b   1.000
_cell.length_c   1.000
_cell.angle_alpha   90.00
_cell.angle_beta   90.00
_cell.angle_gamma   90.00
#
_symmetry.space_group_name_H-M   'P 1'
#
loop_
_entity.id
_entity.type
_entity.pdbx_description
1 polymer ?
#
loop_
_entity_poly.entity_id
_entity_poly.type
_entity_poly.pdbx_seq_one_letter_code
_entity_poly.pdbx_strand_id
1 'polypeptide(L)' 'HRAALTEAAAWLDEAVAAPLPELASEALRAAVRSLGRLTGRVGVEDVLDVVFGDFCIGK' A
#
# COMPACT_ATOMS: atom_id res chain seq x y z
N HIS A 1 17.22 2.45 -5.98
CA HIS A 1 16.33 3.45 -5.39
C HIS A 1 15.20 3.90 -6.33
N ARG A 2 15.49 4.49 -7.51
CA ARG A 2 14.45 4.92 -8.48
C ARG A 2 13.43 3.82 -8.82
N ALA A 3 13.88 2.59 -9.09
CA ALA A 3 13.00 1.48 -9.45
C ALA A 3 11.89 1.21 -8.42
N ALA A 4 12.21 1.21 -7.12
CA ALA A 4 11.21 0.91 -6.10
C ALA A 4 10.24 2.09 -5.86
N LEU A 5 10.65 3.33 -6.13
CA LEU A 5 9.73 4.48 -6.16
C LEU A 5 8.78 4.40 -7.35
N THR A 6 9.28 4.03 -8.54
CA THR A 6 8.44 3.83 -9.72
C THR A 6 7.43 2.70 -9.52
N GLU A 7 7.87 1.61 -8.89
CA GLU A 7 7.00 0.48 -8.57
C GLU A 7 5.95 0.85 -7.52
N ALA A 8 6.33 1.59 -6.47
CA ALA A 8 5.37 2.11 -5.51
C ALA A 8 4.32 3.03 -6.15
N ALA A 9 4.72 3.90 -7.07
CA ALA A 9 3.80 4.78 -7.79
C ALA A 9 2.80 3.98 -8.64
N ALA A 10 3.25 2.95 -9.37
CA ALA A 10 2.36 2.09 -10.15
C ALA A 10 1.33 1.38 -9.27
N TRP A 11 1.73 0.91 -8.09
CA TRP A 11 0.81 0.30 -7.13
C TRP A 11 -0.19 1.31 -6.55
N LEU A 12 0.19 2.58 -6.39
CA LEU A 12 -0.74 3.63 -5.97
C LEU A 12 -1.77 3.95 -7.07
N ASP A 13 -1.35 3.96 -8.33
CA ASP A 13 -2.27 4.15 -9.47
C ASP A 13 -3.30 3.00 -9.54
N GLU A 14 -2.85 1.76 -9.33
CA GLU A 14 -3.73 0.58 -9.20
C GLU A 14 -4.70 0.71 -8.02
N ALA A 15 -4.22 1.19 -6.87
CA ALA A 15 -5.07 1.38 -5.69
C ALA A 15 -6.19 2.41 -5.93
N VAL A 16 -5.89 3.49 -6.65
CA VAL A 16 -6.88 4.52 -7.02
C VAL A 16 -7.90 4.00 -8.03
N ALA A 17 -7.48 3.14 -8.95
CA ALA A 17 -8.35 2.54 -9.97
C ALA A 17 -9.14 1.33 -9.47
N ALA A 18 -8.81 0.77 -8.30
CA ALA A 18 -9.39 -0.46 -7.80
C ALA A 18 -10.90 -0.29 -7.47
N PRO A 19 -11.77 -1.15 -8.03
CA PRO A 19 -13.22 -1.04 -7.83
C PRO A 19 -13.71 -1.56 -6.48
N LEU A 20 -12.88 -2.33 -5.78
CA LEU A 20 -13.20 -2.95 -4.50
C LEU A 20 -12.17 -2.55 -3.43
N PRO A 21 -12.61 -2.27 -2.19
CA PRO A 21 -11.71 -1.90 -1.09
C PRO A 21 -10.61 -2.93 -0.82
N GLU A 22 -10.90 -4.22 -0.97
CA GLU A 22 -9.93 -5.30 -0.77
C GLU A 22 -8.81 -5.27 -1.81
N LEU A 23 -9.14 -4.89 -3.05
CA LEU A 23 -8.17 -4.74 -4.13
C LEU A 23 -7.32 -3.47 -3.93
N ALA A 24 -7.95 -2.37 -3.54
CA ALA A 24 -7.24 -1.13 -3.19
C ALA A 24 -6.25 -1.37 -2.04
N SER A 25 -6.68 -2.12 -1.03
CA SER A 25 -5.87 -2.46 0.14
C SER A 25 -4.65 -3.31 -0.20
N GLU A 26 -4.78 -4.29 -1.10
CA GLU A 26 -3.63 -5.09 -1.54
C GLU A 26 -2.64 -4.27 -2.38
N ALA A 27 -3.14 -3.37 -3.23
CA ALA A 27 -2.31 -2.45 -4.00
C ALA A 27 -1.53 -1.48 -3.08
N LEU A 28 -2.18 -0.91 -2.06
CA LEU A 28 -1.51 -0.10 -1.03
C LEU A 28 -0.44 -0.92 -0.27
N ARG A 29 -0.75 -2.17 0.07
CA ARG A 29 0.20 -3.13 0.66
C ARG A 29 1.45 -3.30 -0.20
N ALA A 30 1.27 -3.47 -1.50
CA ALA A 30 2.36 -3.62 -2.46
C ALA A 30 3.19 -2.33 -2.62
N ALA A 31 2.53 -1.16 -2.60
CA ALA A 31 3.20 0.14 -2.61
C ALA A 31 4.10 0.33 -1.39
N VAL A 32 3.58 0.08 -0.18
CA VAL A 32 4.33 0.20 1.07
C VAL A 32 5.52 -0.76 1.10
N ARG A 33 5.35 -2.03 0.72
CA ARG A 33 6.47 -2.98 0.62
C ARG A 33 7.56 -2.50 -0.33
N SER A 34 7.18 -1.86 -1.44
CA SER A 34 8.13 -1.30 -2.41
C SER A 34 8.92 -0.14 -1.83
N LEU A 35 8.27 0.74 -1.07
CA LEU A 35 8.93 1.81 -0.32
C LEU A 35 9.86 1.26 0.78
N GLY A 36 9.47 0.18 1.45
CA GLY A 36 10.27 -0.47 2.49
C GLY A 36 11.61 -1.00 2.04
N ARG A 37 11.72 -1.42 0.78
CA ARG A 37 13.01 -1.81 0.17
C ARG A 37 14.00 -0.66 0.10
N LEU A 38 13.54 0.60 0.16
CA LEU A 38 14.39 1.78 0.12
C LEU A 38 14.85 2.23 1.50
N THR A 39 13.97 2.13 2.49
CA THR A 39 14.21 2.63 3.84
C THR A 39 14.72 1.56 4.80
N GLY A 40 14.67 0.28 4.40
CA GLY A 40 14.99 -0.86 5.25
C GLY A 40 13.99 -1.07 6.39
N ARG A 41 12.80 -0.46 6.30
CA ARG A 41 11.92 -0.22 7.45
C ARG A 41 10.44 -0.40 7.08
N VAL A 42 10.08 -1.57 6.59
CA VAL A 42 8.66 -1.96 6.54
C VAL A 42 8.46 -3.12 7.49
N GLY A 43 8.09 -2.76 8.72
CA GLY A 43 7.44 -3.69 9.63
C GLY A 43 6.04 -4.00 9.11
N VAL A 44 5.58 -5.21 9.37
CA VAL A 44 4.21 -5.65 8.99
C VAL A 44 3.14 -4.78 9.67
N GLU A 45 3.49 -4.11 10.78
CA GLU A 45 2.63 -3.26 11.60
C GLU A 45 2.19 -1.97 10.88
N ASP A 46 3.08 -1.26 10.19
CA ASP A 46 2.77 0.01 9.50
C ASP A 46 1.75 -0.17 8.35
N VAL A 47 1.74 -1.36 7.76
CA VAL A 47 0.82 -1.75 6.69
C VAL A 47 -0.58 -2.01 7.25
N LEU A 48 -0.66 -2.59 8.45
CA LEU A 48 -1.94 -2.92 9.07
C LEU A 48 -2.67 -1.65 9.49
N ASP A 49 -1.99 -0.63 9.99
CA ASP A 49 -2.63 0.62 10.42
C ASP A 49 -3.27 1.40 9.26
N VAL A 50 -2.66 1.42 8.08
CA VAL A 50 -3.26 2.08 6.89
C VAL A 50 -4.42 1.26 6.34
N VAL A 51 -4.27 -0.07 6.26
CA VAL A 51 -5.37 -0.95 5.84
C VAL A 51 -6.54 -0.81 6.82
N PHE A 52 -6.33 -0.94 8.12
CA PHE A 52 -7.42 -0.85 9.10
C PHE A 52 -7.94 0.57 9.36
N GLY A 53 -7.17 1.61 9.00
CA GLY A 53 -7.60 3.01 9.10
C GLY A 53 -8.62 3.43 8.04
N ASP A 54 -8.46 2.97 6.80
CA ASP A 54 -9.41 3.22 5.71
C ASP A 54 -10.57 2.20 5.69
N PHE A 55 -10.39 1.06 6.35
CA PHE A 55 -11.48 0.16 6.67
C PHE A 55 -12.35 0.77 7.78
N CYS A 56 -13.29 1.62 7.38
CA CYS A 56 -14.60 1.67 8.04
C CYS A 56 -15.27 0.29 7.90
N ILE A 57 -14.78 -0.74 8.63
CA ILE A 57 -15.59 -1.92 8.96
C ILE A 57 -16.67 -1.42 9.92
N GLY A 58 -17.79 -0.96 9.37
CA GLY A 58 -19.03 -0.76 10.10
C GLY A 58 -19.09 0.49 10.99
N LYS A 59 -19.00 1.67 10.38
CA LYS A 59 -19.92 2.76 10.77
C LYS A 59 -20.63 3.31 9.55
#